data_AF-A0A2E7KX27-F1
#
_entry.id   AF-A0A2E7KX27-F1
#
_cell.length_a   1.000
_cell.length_b   1.000
_cell.length_c   1.000
_cell.angle_alpha   90.00
_cell.angle_beta   90.00
_cell.angle_gamma   90.00
#
_symmetry.space_group_name_H-M   'P 1'
#
loop_
_entity.id
_entity.type
_entity.pdbx_description
1 polymer ?
#
loop_
_entity_poly.entity_id
_entity_poly.type
_entity_poly.pdbx_seq_one_letter_code
_entity_poly.pdbx_strand_id
1 'polypeptide(L)'
;MFKNQKRISAIETLTLNKISDSEWRDRLFVRKIRGEGSAKSYRAQLDGLQRGTKVYMDRDYTFTEVPDILSGATHVRTANDDKSNTSNEFLRFEVNLPATLYLAYDGRSAPPKGLVDGMEKTSMKVGISNGEFFPVYRRTVQAGEVMLLGNKNGGKGGESMYQVFLTKSGLKKTNISEATLAMKKANIKHGEEIFFGRGTCLACHQVKGKGVALGPDLNGISKRRGTEYIIRSILLPDEYIVEGFQQTSLELKNGQKLFGMIQEETNQTLKIYLLTGEKISVNTNQIIKRDDAKNSSMPSSFAHTMSAQDIADVTAWIMQLQ
;
A
#
# COMPACT_ATOMS: atom_id res chain seq x y z
N MET A 1 -19.75 -31.49 0.31
CA MET A 1 -19.27 -32.82 -0.16
C MET A 1 -20.46 -33.73 -0.43
N PHE A 2 -20.40 -34.48 -1.53
CA PHE A 2 -21.37 -35.52 -1.88
C PHE A 2 -20.62 -36.85 -2.00
N LYS A 3 -21.23 -37.94 -1.52
CA LYS A 3 -20.79 -39.33 -1.77
C LYS A 3 -21.99 -40.11 -2.31
N ASN A 4 -21.81 -40.81 -3.42
CA ASN A 4 -22.87 -41.56 -4.10
C ASN A 4 -24.12 -40.69 -4.36
N GLN A 5 -23.90 -39.48 -4.90
CA GLN A 5 -24.95 -38.49 -5.17
C GLN A 5 -25.76 -38.03 -3.93
N LYS A 6 -25.39 -38.47 -2.72
CA LYS A 6 -25.99 -38.04 -1.46
C LYS A 6 -25.09 -37.01 -0.78
N ARG A 7 -25.65 -35.86 -0.41
CA ARG A 7 -24.88 -34.81 0.29
C ARG A 7 -24.53 -35.29 1.69
N ILE A 8 -23.24 -35.27 2.03
CA ILE A 8 -22.74 -35.70 3.35
C ILE A 8 -22.19 -34.53 4.18
N SER A 9 -22.13 -33.32 3.62
CA SER A 9 -21.77 -32.12 4.38
C SER A 9 -23.01 -31.36 4.86
N ALA A 10 -22.88 -30.72 6.03
CA ALA A 10 -23.83 -29.71 6.50
C ALA A 10 -23.97 -28.59 5.45
N ILE A 11 -25.18 -28.05 5.29
CA ILE A 11 -25.35 -26.73 4.65
C ILE A 11 -25.17 -25.72 5.77
N GLU A 12 -24.15 -24.89 5.65
CA GLU A 12 -24.17 -23.59 6.32
C GLU A 12 -24.92 -22.61 5.42
N THR A 13 -25.94 -21.95 5.97
CA THR A 13 -26.59 -20.84 5.30
C THR A 13 -25.79 -19.58 5.61
N LEU A 14 -25.12 -19.02 4.60
CA LEU A 14 -24.45 -17.74 4.70
C LEU A 14 -25.39 -16.64 4.20
N THR A 15 -25.89 -15.79 5.10
CA THR A 15 -26.66 -14.61 4.70
C THR A 15 -25.68 -13.51 4.33
N LEU A 16 -25.48 -13.32 3.03
CA LEU A 16 -24.68 -12.22 2.50
C LEU A 16 -25.61 -11.09 2.07
N ASN A 17 -25.48 -9.94 2.72
CA ASN A 17 -26.12 -8.72 2.26
C ASN A 17 -25.23 -8.09 1.18
N LYS A 18 -25.61 -8.26 -0.09
CA LYS A 18 -24.98 -7.54 -1.19
C LYS A 18 -25.33 -6.06 -1.04
N ILE A 19 -24.39 -5.27 -0.52
CA ILE A 19 -24.49 -3.81 -0.51
C ILE A 19 -24.59 -3.31 -1.96
N SER A 20 -25.47 -2.34 -2.20
CA SER A 20 -25.56 -1.71 -3.52
C SER A 20 -24.30 -0.90 -3.83
N ASP A 21 -24.00 -0.64 -5.11
CA ASP A 21 -22.88 0.24 -5.48
C ASP A 21 -23.03 1.65 -4.90
N SER A 22 -24.27 2.11 -4.67
CA SER A 22 -24.54 3.37 -3.99
C SER A 22 -24.15 3.30 -2.51
N GLU A 23 -24.60 2.25 -1.82
CA GLU A 23 -24.34 2.05 -0.40
C GLU A 23 -22.85 1.80 -0.12
N TRP A 24 -22.17 1.06 -1.00
CA TRP A 24 -20.72 0.90 -0.94
C TRP A 24 -19.99 2.23 -1.14
N ARG A 25 -20.39 3.05 -2.13
CA ARG A 25 -19.82 4.38 -2.38
C ARG A 25 -20.02 5.33 -1.20
N ASP A 26 -21.16 5.26 -0.52
CA ASP A 26 -21.45 6.08 0.65
C ASP A 26 -20.65 5.68 1.90
N ARG A 27 -20.20 4.42 1.96
CA ARG A 27 -19.32 3.89 3.01
C ARG A 27 -17.84 4.17 2.74
N LEU A 28 -17.46 4.63 1.54
CA LEU A 28 -16.08 4.98 1.22
C LEU A 28 -15.60 6.13 2.10
N PHE A 29 -14.41 5.97 2.65
CA PHE A 29 -13.79 6.96 3.53
C PHE A 29 -13.55 8.29 2.81
N VAL A 30 -13.14 8.25 1.53
CA VAL A 30 -13.00 9.40 0.65
C VAL A 30 -13.94 9.22 -0.55
N ARG A 31 -14.81 10.19 -0.80
CA ARG A 31 -15.84 10.13 -1.86
C ARG A 31 -16.04 11.48 -2.54
N LYS A 32 -16.87 11.49 -3.59
CA LYS A 32 -17.24 12.69 -4.38
C LYS A 32 -16.05 13.56 -4.81
N ILE A 33 -14.95 12.89 -5.20
CA ILE A 33 -13.75 13.55 -5.72
C ILE A 33 -14.12 14.27 -7.02
N ARG A 34 -13.81 15.56 -7.08
CA ARG A 34 -14.08 16.44 -8.23
C ARG A 34 -13.09 17.59 -8.24
N GLY A 35 -12.96 18.26 -9.38
CA GLY A 35 -12.00 19.35 -9.50
C GLY A 35 -11.77 19.79 -10.94
N GLU A 36 -10.82 20.69 -11.12
CA GLU A 36 -10.37 21.17 -12.42
C GLU A 36 -9.32 20.24 -13.06
N GLY A 37 -9.10 20.37 -14.37
CA GLY A 37 -8.10 19.58 -15.09
C GLY A 37 -8.40 18.08 -14.99
N SER A 38 -7.39 17.29 -14.60
CA SER A 38 -7.55 15.83 -14.44
C SER A 38 -8.14 15.44 -13.09
N ALA A 39 -8.33 16.38 -12.15
CA ALA A 39 -8.90 16.10 -10.83
C ALA A 39 -10.32 15.52 -10.89
N LYS A 40 -11.09 15.82 -11.95
CA LYS A 40 -12.40 15.19 -12.23
C LYS A 40 -12.34 13.66 -12.37
N SER A 41 -11.18 13.12 -12.74
CA SER A 41 -10.94 11.68 -12.91
C SER A 41 -10.15 11.04 -11.77
N TYR A 42 -9.74 11.81 -10.76
CA TYR A 42 -9.01 11.26 -9.62
C TYR A 42 -9.83 10.23 -8.87
N ARG A 43 -9.13 9.28 -8.25
CA ARG A 43 -9.70 8.21 -7.44
C ARG A 43 -8.89 8.08 -6.15
N ALA A 44 -9.59 7.78 -5.06
CA ALA A 44 -8.95 7.40 -3.81
C ALA A 44 -8.64 5.90 -3.86
N GLN A 45 -7.37 5.53 -3.72
CA GLN A 45 -6.99 4.18 -3.39
C GLN A 45 -7.03 4.03 -1.87
N LEU A 46 -8.03 3.29 -1.39
CA LEU A 46 -8.16 2.97 0.03
C LEU A 46 -7.04 2.03 0.47
N ASP A 47 -6.55 2.26 1.69
CA ASP A 47 -5.63 1.36 2.41
C ASP A 47 -4.39 0.92 1.63
N GLY A 48 -3.93 1.75 0.67
CA GLY A 48 -3.05 1.31 -0.42
C GLY A 48 -1.71 2.05 -0.52
N LEU A 49 -1.43 3.02 0.34
CA LEU A 49 -0.12 3.67 0.30
C LEU A 49 0.95 2.75 0.89
N GLN A 50 1.91 2.39 0.05
CA GLN A 50 3.08 1.62 0.42
C GLN A 50 4.19 1.87 -0.60
N ARG A 51 5.40 1.41 -0.30
CA ARG A 51 6.49 1.40 -1.28
C ARG A 51 6.07 0.60 -2.51
N GLY A 52 6.43 1.08 -3.69
CA GLY A 52 6.04 0.50 -4.98
C GLY A 52 4.69 0.99 -5.53
N THR A 53 3.84 1.63 -4.73
CA THR A 53 2.58 2.21 -5.23
C THR A 53 2.87 3.35 -6.21
N LYS A 54 2.10 3.43 -7.32
CA LYS A 54 2.21 4.53 -8.29
C LYS A 54 1.91 5.88 -7.62
N VAL A 55 2.81 6.84 -7.85
CA VAL A 55 2.71 8.22 -7.36
C VAL A 55 1.62 8.96 -8.11
N TYR A 56 1.66 8.88 -9.45
CA TYR A 56 0.74 9.59 -10.32
C TYR A 56 -0.12 8.63 -11.13
N MET A 57 -1.28 9.10 -11.58
CA MET A 57 -2.12 8.32 -12.49
C MET A 57 -1.65 8.35 -13.94
N ASP A 58 -0.85 9.35 -14.30
CA ASP A 58 -0.38 9.68 -15.65
C ASP A 58 1.14 9.53 -15.82
N ARG A 59 1.84 8.95 -14.83
CA ARG A 59 3.29 8.64 -14.87
C ARG A 59 3.56 7.30 -14.20
N ASP A 60 4.69 6.70 -14.53
CA ASP A 60 5.10 5.39 -14.00
C ASP A 60 6.02 5.48 -12.77
N TYR A 61 6.12 6.64 -12.15
CA TYR A 61 6.86 6.79 -10.89
C TYR A 61 6.16 6.05 -9.74
N THR A 62 6.97 5.44 -8.86
CA THR A 62 6.51 4.72 -7.68
C THR A 62 7.11 5.31 -6.41
N PHE A 63 6.42 5.18 -5.28
CA PHE A 63 6.98 5.58 -3.99
C PHE A 63 8.11 4.64 -3.58
N THR A 64 9.26 5.17 -3.22
CA THR A 64 10.41 4.41 -2.72
C THR A 64 10.58 4.54 -1.21
N GLU A 65 10.13 5.65 -0.64
CA GLU A 65 10.17 5.94 0.80
C GLU A 65 8.78 6.40 1.26
N VAL A 66 8.19 5.68 2.22
CA VAL A 66 6.89 6.00 2.83
C VAL A 66 7.07 5.92 4.35
N PRO A 67 6.85 7.02 5.09
CA PRO A 67 6.86 7.02 6.55
C PRO A 67 5.83 6.04 7.12
N ASP A 68 6.17 5.36 8.21
CA ASP A 68 5.31 4.33 8.83
C ASP A 68 3.88 4.80 9.09
N ILE A 69 3.70 6.02 9.59
CA ILE A 69 2.37 6.59 9.89
C ILE A 69 1.49 6.79 8.65
N LEU A 70 2.10 6.86 7.46
CA LEU A 70 1.41 6.96 6.18
C LEU A 70 1.22 5.60 5.52
N SER A 71 1.82 4.52 6.05
CA SER A 71 1.65 3.19 5.50
C SER A 71 0.20 2.74 5.63
N GLY A 72 -0.42 2.40 4.49
CA GLY A 72 -1.85 2.12 4.41
C GLY A 72 -2.74 3.35 4.42
N ALA A 73 -2.20 4.57 4.30
CA ALA A 73 -3.04 5.74 4.14
C ALA A 73 -3.85 5.65 2.84
N THR A 74 -5.05 6.24 2.85
CA THR A 74 -5.83 6.43 1.63
C THR A 74 -5.12 7.44 0.75
N HIS A 75 -4.78 7.06 -0.49
CA HIS A 75 -4.07 7.89 -1.44
C HIS A 75 -5.03 8.44 -2.49
N VAL A 76 -5.23 9.76 -2.53
CA VAL A 76 -5.89 10.42 -3.66
C VAL A 76 -4.81 10.65 -4.71
N ARG A 77 -4.72 9.72 -5.66
CA ARG A 77 -3.66 9.72 -6.67
C ARG A 77 -3.87 10.86 -7.66
N THR A 78 -2.93 11.79 -7.68
CA THR A 78 -2.98 12.96 -8.57
C THR A 78 -2.38 12.67 -9.94
N ALA A 79 -2.60 13.55 -10.90
CA ALA A 79 -1.96 13.55 -12.22
C ALA A 79 -0.85 14.61 -12.22
N ASN A 80 0.34 14.26 -12.68
CA ASN A 80 1.45 15.21 -12.75
C ASN A 80 1.22 16.31 -13.79
N ASP A 81 0.34 16.09 -14.77
CA ASP A 81 -0.07 17.13 -15.73
C ASP A 81 -0.79 18.31 -15.07
N ASP A 82 -1.40 18.13 -13.89
CA ASP A 82 -2.04 19.22 -13.14
C ASP A 82 -1.05 20.10 -12.35
N LYS A 83 0.26 19.82 -12.42
CA LYS A 83 1.31 20.56 -11.67
C LYS A 83 1.34 22.07 -11.91
N SER A 84 0.78 22.55 -13.02
CA SER A 84 0.73 23.98 -13.36
C SER A 84 -0.59 24.64 -12.97
N ASN A 85 -1.50 23.90 -12.33
CA ASN A 85 -2.80 24.44 -11.95
C ASN A 85 -2.67 25.55 -10.89
N THR A 86 -3.40 26.65 -11.08
CA THR A 86 -3.37 27.84 -10.22
C THR A 86 -4.72 28.12 -9.54
N SER A 87 -5.71 27.24 -9.69
CA SER A 87 -7.08 27.46 -9.21
C SER A 87 -7.15 27.58 -7.69
N ASN A 88 -8.12 28.38 -7.22
CA ASN A 88 -8.47 28.46 -5.80
C ASN A 88 -9.32 27.26 -5.34
N GLU A 89 -9.86 26.47 -6.27
CA GLU A 89 -10.77 25.36 -5.98
C GLU A 89 -10.43 24.11 -6.79
N PHE A 90 -9.14 23.80 -6.89
CA PHE A 90 -8.63 22.77 -7.77
C PHE A 90 -9.17 21.37 -7.45
N LEU A 91 -9.08 20.91 -6.20
CA LEU A 91 -9.46 19.55 -5.81
C LEU A 91 -10.41 19.59 -4.62
N ARG A 92 -11.58 18.97 -4.78
CA ARG A 92 -12.60 18.80 -3.74
C ARG A 92 -12.94 17.33 -3.57
N PHE A 93 -13.17 16.92 -2.33
CA PHE A 93 -13.70 15.60 -2.00
C PHE A 93 -14.37 15.64 -0.64
N GLU A 94 -15.14 14.61 -0.31
CA GLU A 94 -15.75 14.45 1.01
C GLU A 94 -15.06 13.33 1.78
N VAL A 95 -14.88 13.54 3.09
CA VAL A 95 -14.53 12.52 4.07
C VAL A 95 -15.73 12.21 4.95
N ASN A 96 -16.02 10.92 5.19
CA ASN A 96 -17.17 10.53 6.00
C ASN A 96 -16.87 10.39 7.51
N LEU A 97 -15.60 10.52 7.90
CA LEU A 97 -15.11 10.44 9.29
C LEU A 97 -14.04 11.51 9.52
N PRO A 98 -13.83 11.97 10.77
CA PRO A 98 -12.68 12.77 11.11
C PRO A 98 -11.37 12.07 10.71
N ALA A 99 -10.45 12.85 10.16
CA ALA A 99 -9.22 12.34 9.58
C ALA A 99 -8.03 13.27 9.82
N THR A 100 -6.84 12.76 9.58
CA THR A 100 -5.66 13.60 9.32
C THR A 100 -5.39 13.59 7.83
N LEU A 101 -5.36 14.78 7.24
CA LEU A 101 -4.96 15.00 5.86
C LEU A 101 -3.46 15.30 5.83
N TYR A 102 -2.75 14.61 4.96
CA TYR A 102 -1.34 14.84 4.66
C TYR A 102 -1.21 15.32 3.22
N LEU A 103 -0.43 16.38 3.02
CA LEU A 103 -0.07 16.91 1.73
C LEU A 103 1.44 16.81 1.56
N ALA A 104 1.89 15.99 0.61
CA ALA A 104 3.29 15.89 0.26
C ALA A 104 3.57 16.76 -0.96
N TYR A 105 4.41 17.78 -0.78
CA TYR A 105 4.67 18.80 -1.79
C TYR A 105 6.08 18.68 -2.35
N ASP A 106 6.29 19.08 -3.61
CA ASP A 106 7.61 19.05 -4.26
C ASP A 106 8.67 19.81 -3.44
N GLY A 107 9.70 19.09 -2.99
CA GLY A 107 10.74 19.63 -2.10
C GLY A 107 11.67 20.67 -2.73
N ARG A 108 11.62 20.88 -4.05
CA ARG A 108 12.45 21.89 -4.75
C ARG A 108 11.97 23.32 -4.53
N SER A 109 10.75 23.50 -4.03
CA SER A 109 10.15 24.82 -3.81
C SER A 109 9.27 24.83 -2.56
N ALA A 110 9.07 26.00 -1.96
CA ALA A 110 8.07 26.14 -0.91
C ALA A 110 6.65 26.06 -1.49
N PRO A 111 5.70 25.39 -0.82
CA PRO A 111 4.32 25.36 -1.26
C PRO A 111 3.67 26.76 -1.19
N PRO A 112 2.70 27.06 -2.07
CA PRO A 112 1.85 28.23 -1.91
C PRO A 112 1.24 28.31 -0.52
N LYS A 113 1.27 29.50 0.09
CA LYS A 113 0.75 29.70 1.45
C LYS A 113 -0.70 29.25 1.59
N GLY A 114 -1.55 29.53 0.61
CA GLY A 114 -2.95 29.11 0.63
C GLY A 114 -3.16 27.60 0.54
N LEU A 115 -2.24 26.86 -0.11
CA LEU A 115 -2.34 25.40 -0.25
C LEU A 115 -2.09 24.68 1.08
N VAL A 116 -1.16 25.21 1.87
CA VAL A 116 -0.80 24.65 3.19
C VAL A 116 -1.38 25.44 4.36
N ASP A 117 -2.41 26.25 4.11
CA ASP A 117 -3.06 27.02 5.17
C ASP A 117 -3.70 26.09 6.23
N GLY A 118 -3.43 26.42 7.49
CA GLY A 118 -3.81 25.57 8.64
C GLY A 118 -3.09 24.21 8.69
N MET A 119 -2.05 23.98 7.88
CA MET A 119 -1.22 22.77 7.96
C MET A 119 0.08 23.02 8.70
N GLU A 120 0.49 22.06 9.52
CA GLU A 120 1.83 22.03 10.10
C GLU A 120 2.80 21.28 9.19
N LYS A 121 4.02 21.81 9.03
CA LYS A 121 5.11 21.10 8.36
C LYS A 121 5.67 20.05 9.30
N THR A 122 5.76 18.81 8.84
CA THR A 122 6.30 17.69 9.63
C THR A 122 7.79 17.49 9.36
N SER A 123 8.43 16.63 10.15
CA SER A 123 9.79 16.12 9.87
C SER A 123 9.82 15.05 8.78
N MET A 124 8.67 14.58 8.30
CA MET A 124 8.54 13.49 7.35
C MET A 124 8.69 13.96 5.90
N LYS A 125 9.08 13.03 5.05
CA LYS A 125 9.09 13.15 3.59
C LYS A 125 8.64 11.83 2.96
N VAL A 126 8.14 11.88 1.73
CA VAL A 126 8.00 10.69 0.87
C VAL A 126 8.99 10.80 -0.29
N GLY A 127 9.56 9.68 -0.69
CA GLY A 127 10.52 9.58 -1.81
C GLY A 127 9.90 8.85 -3.00
N ILE A 128 10.33 9.18 -4.21
CA ILE A 128 9.84 8.53 -5.44
C ILE A 128 10.98 8.00 -6.32
N SER A 129 10.65 7.13 -7.28
CA SER A 129 11.63 6.35 -8.06
C SER A 129 12.56 7.17 -8.96
N ASN A 130 12.26 8.44 -9.24
CA ASN A 130 13.15 9.35 -9.95
C ASN A 130 14.17 10.07 -9.04
N GLY A 131 14.15 9.81 -7.74
CA GLY A 131 15.04 10.42 -6.75
C GLY A 131 14.51 11.70 -6.10
N GLU A 132 13.35 12.22 -6.53
CA GLU A 132 12.70 13.36 -5.88
C GLU A 132 12.11 12.96 -4.51
N PHE A 133 12.01 13.96 -3.63
CA PHE A 133 11.37 13.81 -2.32
C PHE A 133 10.38 14.95 -2.07
N PHE A 134 9.36 14.64 -1.29
CA PHE A 134 8.24 15.53 -1.02
C PHE A 134 8.09 15.69 0.49
N PRO A 135 8.48 16.84 1.07
CA PRO A 135 8.18 17.16 2.46
C PRO A 135 6.68 17.08 2.74
N VAL A 136 6.33 16.53 3.90
CA VAL A 136 4.93 16.28 4.28
C VAL A 136 4.43 17.36 5.23
N TYR A 137 3.28 17.91 4.87
CA TYR A 137 2.47 18.83 5.68
C TYR A 137 1.22 18.09 6.14
N ARG A 138 0.65 18.46 7.29
CA ARG A 138 -0.59 17.82 7.76
C ARG A 138 -1.53 18.78 8.47
N ARG A 139 -2.81 18.44 8.44
CA ARG A 139 -3.85 19.05 9.29
C ARG A 139 -4.93 18.03 9.64
N THR A 140 -5.65 18.27 10.73
CA THR A 140 -6.87 17.52 11.02
C THR A 140 -8.01 18.04 10.14
N VAL A 141 -8.91 17.16 9.74
CA VAL A 141 -10.14 17.48 9.02
C VAL A 141 -11.31 16.78 9.70
N GLN A 142 -12.44 17.47 9.80
CA GLN A 142 -13.69 16.86 10.27
C GLN A 142 -14.38 16.12 9.12
N ALA A 143 -15.36 15.28 9.45
CA ALA A 143 -16.24 14.71 8.43
C ALA A 143 -16.92 15.85 7.65
N GLY A 144 -16.93 15.75 6.32
CA GLY A 144 -17.44 16.79 5.43
C GLY A 144 -16.55 17.02 4.22
N GLU A 145 -16.76 18.16 3.58
CA GLU A 145 -16.01 18.55 2.39
C GLU A 145 -14.60 19.04 2.74
N VAL A 146 -13.64 18.63 1.93
CA VAL A 146 -12.26 19.09 1.93
C VAL A 146 -11.96 19.70 0.56
N MET A 147 -11.34 20.87 0.57
CA MET A 147 -10.91 21.59 -0.61
C MET A 147 -9.41 21.90 -0.53
N LEU A 148 -8.71 21.71 -1.65
CA LEU A 148 -7.30 21.99 -1.85
C LEU A 148 -7.12 22.85 -3.10
N LEU A 149 -6.18 23.80 -2.99
CA LEU A 149 -5.85 24.75 -4.04
C LEU A 149 -4.95 24.10 -5.10
N GLY A 150 -4.78 24.78 -6.23
CA GLY A 150 -3.88 24.39 -7.30
C GLY A 150 -2.41 24.41 -6.85
N ASN A 151 -1.60 23.55 -7.47
CA ASN A 151 -0.19 23.36 -7.11
C ASN A 151 0.66 24.64 -7.15
N LYS A 152 0.35 25.54 -8.10
CA LYS A 152 1.01 26.84 -8.30
C LYS A 152 0.05 28.00 -8.04
N ASN A 153 -0.95 27.81 -7.17
CA ASN A 153 -1.84 28.89 -6.78
C ASN A 153 -1.03 30.11 -6.27
N GLY A 154 -1.33 31.31 -6.79
CA GLY A 154 -0.53 32.51 -6.50
C GLY A 154 0.76 32.65 -7.34
N GLY A 155 0.99 31.80 -8.35
CA GLY A 155 1.97 32.00 -9.41
C GLY A 155 3.06 30.92 -9.50
N LYS A 156 3.98 30.88 -8.52
CA LYS A 156 5.09 29.91 -8.49
C LYS A 156 4.77 28.72 -7.58
N GLY A 157 5.41 27.59 -7.83
CA GLY A 157 5.28 26.38 -7.02
C GLY A 157 6.08 25.23 -7.62
N GLY A 158 5.83 24.01 -7.13
CA GLY A 158 6.54 22.79 -7.49
C GLY A 158 6.44 22.42 -8.96
N GLU A 159 7.47 21.75 -9.45
CA GLU A 159 7.56 21.18 -10.80
C GLU A 159 7.00 19.75 -10.88
N SER A 160 6.55 19.23 -9.74
CA SER A 160 5.80 17.99 -9.59
C SER A 160 4.48 18.26 -8.85
N MET A 161 3.39 17.62 -9.27
CA MET A 161 2.09 17.75 -8.61
C MET A 161 2.15 17.12 -7.21
N TYR A 162 1.54 17.78 -6.23
CA TYR A 162 1.49 17.29 -4.85
C TYR A 162 0.72 15.97 -4.73
N GLN A 163 0.99 15.25 -3.65
CA GLN A 163 0.28 14.02 -3.27
C GLN A 163 -0.59 14.29 -2.05
N VAL A 164 -1.75 13.62 -1.99
CA VAL A 164 -2.71 13.76 -0.90
C VAL A 164 -2.96 12.39 -0.27
N PHE A 165 -2.76 12.32 1.04
CA PHE A 165 -3.01 11.11 1.82
C PHE A 165 -3.94 11.39 2.99
N LEU A 166 -4.76 10.41 3.36
CA LEU A 166 -5.66 10.51 4.50
C LEU A 166 -5.59 9.27 5.39
N THR A 167 -5.52 9.51 6.69
CA THR A 167 -5.67 8.48 7.72
C THR A 167 -6.87 8.80 8.60
N LYS A 168 -7.73 7.82 8.89
CA LYS A 168 -8.86 7.98 9.81
C LYS A 168 -8.32 8.31 11.21
N SER A 169 -8.92 9.29 11.87
CA SER A 169 -8.55 9.65 13.24
C SER A 169 -8.93 8.52 14.20
N GLY A 170 -8.08 8.25 15.19
CA GLY A 170 -8.35 7.25 16.24
C GLY A 170 -8.03 5.79 15.88
N LEU A 171 -7.53 5.51 14.66
CA LEU A 171 -6.98 4.18 14.35
C LEU A 171 -5.72 3.94 15.20
N LYS A 172 -5.76 2.88 16.01
CA LYS A 172 -4.58 2.40 16.75
C LYS A 172 -3.81 1.41 15.89
N LYS A 173 -2.49 1.53 15.89
CA LYS A 173 -1.60 0.53 15.32
C LYS A 173 -1.80 -0.78 16.07
N THR A 174 -2.13 -1.84 15.35
CA THR A 174 -2.25 -3.19 15.89
C THR A 174 -0.90 -3.66 16.40
N ASN A 175 -0.87 -4.19 17.62
CA ASN A 175 0.34 -4.67 18.26
C ASN A 175 0.33 -6.19 18.41
N ILE A 176 1.54 -6.75 18.56
CA ILE A 176 1.77 -8.20 18.63
C ILE A 176 1.03 -8.82 19.82
N SER A 177 0.99 -8.14 20.97
CA SER A 177 0.36 -8.67 22.19
C SER A 177 -1.14 -8.86 22.02
N GLU A 178 -1.84 -7.85 21.49
CA GLU A 178 -3.27 -7.92 21.19
C GLU A 178 -3.57 -9.01 20.15
N ALA A 179 -2.79 -9.08 19.06
CA ALA A 179 -2.97 -10.11 18.04
C ALA A 179 -2.74 -11.52 18.59
N THR A 180 -1.72 -11.70 19.45
CA THR A 180 -1.41 -12.96 20.10
C THR A 180 -2.53 -13.38 21.04
N LEU A 181 -3.09 -12.45 21.81
CA LEU A 181 -4.23 -12.73 22.69
C LEU A 181 -5.49 -13.11 21.89
N ALA A 182 -5.72 -12.44 20.76
CA ALA A 182 -6.84 -12.69 19.87
C ALA A 182 -6.82 -14.08 19.20
N MET A 183 -5.65 -14.74 19.12
CA MET A 183 -5.53 -16.12 18.62
C MET A 183 -6.45 -17.11 19.35
N LYS A 184 -6.77 -16.87 20.63
CA LYS A 184 -7.71 -17.71 21.40
C LYS A 184 -9.11 -17.77 20.82
N LYS A 185 -9.49 -16.77 20.01
CA LYS A 185 -10.80 -16.64 19.38
C LYS A 185 -10.69 -16.64 17.85
N ALA A 186 -9.57 -17.12 17.30
CA ALA A 186 -9.31 -17.02 15.87
C ALA A 186 -10.36 -17.76 15.03
N ASN A 187 -10.88 -17.08 14.01
CA ASN A 187 -11.81 -17.61 13.04
C ASN A 187 -11.08 -17.89 11.71
N ILE A 188 -10.84 -19.17 11.45
CA ILE A 188 -10.13 -19.64 10.25
C ILE A 188 -10.84 -19.23 8.95
N LYS A 189 -12.17 -19.24 8.91
CA LYS A 189 -12.95 -18.88 7.71
C LYS A 189 -12.78 -17.39 7.39
N HIS A 190 -12.84 -16.55 8.42
CA HIS A 190 -12.56 -15.12 8.26
C HIS A 190 -11.08 -14.88 7.86
N GLY A 191 -10.15 -15.68 8.37
CA GLY A 191 -8.75 -15.66 7.96
C GLY A 191 -8.54 -15.96 6.48
N GLU A 192 -9.25 -16.96 5.95
CA GLU A 192 -9.27 -17.27 4.50
C GLU A 192 -9.78 -16.08 3.67
N GLU A 193 -10.90 -15.48 4.10
CA GLU A 193 -11.49 -14.31 3.46
C GLU A 193 -10.53 -13.11 3.45
N ILE A 194 -9.79 -12.88 4.54
CA ILE A 194 -8.75 -11.84 4.61
C ILE A 194 -7.63 -12.15 3.63
N PHE A 195 -7.12 -13.38 3.62
CA PHE A 195 -5.98 -13.78 2.78
C PHE A 195 -6.26 -13.56 1.29
N PHE A 196 -7.45 -14.00 0.83
CA PHE A 196 -7.86 -13.90 -0.58
C PHE A 196 -8.55 -12.58 -0.94
N GLY A 197 -9.03 -11.83 0.05
CA GLY A 197 -9.72 -10.57 -0.14
C GLY A 197 -8.83 -9.38 0.21
N ARG A 198 -9.22 -8.64 1.24
CA ARG A 198 -8.63 -7.33 1.58
C ARG A 198 -7.17 -7.37 2.06
N GLY A 199 -6.68 -8.53 2.49
CA GLY A 199 -5.26 -8.70 2.82
C GLY A 199 -4.38 -8.82 1.58
N THR A 200 -4.97 -9.16 0.42
CA THR A 200 -4.27 -9.28 -0.87
C THR A 200 -3.04 -10.19 -0.83
N CYS A 201 -2.97 -11.11 0.14
CA CYS A 201 -1.79 -11.93 0.39
C CYS A 201 -1.46 -12.82 -0.81
N LEU A 202 -2.47 -13.26 -1.56
CA LEU A 202 -2.32 -14.05 -2.80
C LEU A 202 -1.57 -13.30 -3.92
N ALA A 203 -1.57 -11.96 -3.90
CA ALA A 203 -0.83 -11.16 -4.89
C ALA A 203 0.68 -11.42 -4.81
N CYS A 204 1.18 -11.82 -3.62
CA CYS A 204 2.59 -12.08 -3.41
C CYS A 204 2.91 -13.50 -2.95
N HIS A 205 2.02 -14.19 -2.25
CA HIS A 205 2.29 -15.52 -1.70
C HIS A 205 1.55 -16.60 -2.46
N GLN A 206 2.29 -17.66 -2.83
CA GLN A 206 1.71 -18.85 -3.42
C GLN A 206 1.11 -19.76 -2.34
N VAL A 207 -0.11 -20.22 -2.55
CA VAL A 207 -0.81 -21.18 -1.68
C VAL A 207 -1.55 -22.20 -2.55
N LYS A 208 -1.41 -23.49 -2.26
CA LYS A 208 -2.07 -24.58 -3.02
C LYS A 208 -1.90 -24.45 -4.55
N GLY A 209 -0.73 -24.02 -5.00
CA GLY A 209 -0.43 -23.80 -6.42
C GLY A 209 -1.02 -22.54 -7.06
N LYS A 210 -1.75 -21.70 -6.31
CA LYS A 210 -2.32 -20.42 -6.78
C LYS A 210 -1.54 -19.23 -6.22
N GLY A 211 -1.54 -18.11 -6.94
CA GLY A 211 -0.84 -16.88 -6.54
C GLY A 211 0.44 -16.64 -7.34
N VAL A 212 1.24 -15.68 -6.89
CA VAL A 212 2.53 -15.34 -7.50
C VAL A 212 3.64 -15.70 -6.52
N ALA A 213 4.82 -16.13 -6.99
CA ALA A 213 5.97 -16.44 -6.15
C ALA A 213 6.83 -15.19 -5.87
N LEU A 214 6.20 -14.12 -5.39
CA LEU A 214 6.88 -12.87 -5.02
C LEU A 214 7.30 -12.83 -3.55
N GLY A 215 6.58 -13.53 -2.70
CA GLY A 215 6.91 -13.76 -1.31
C GLY A 215 7.19 -15.24 -1.05
N PRO A 216 7.75 -15.57 0.12
CA PRO A 216 8.03 -16.94 0.51
C PRO A 216 6.81 -17.86 0.43
N ASP A 217 7.02 -19.13 0.08
CA ASP A 217 5.96 -20.13 0.07
C ASP A 217 5.41 -20.36 1.49
N LEU A 218 4.10 -20.24 1.62
CA LEU A 218 3.37 -20.43 2.88
C LEU A 218 2.85 -21.86 3.05
N ASN A 219 2.92 -22.71 2.02
CA ASN A 219 2.51 -24.11 2.14
C ASN A 219 3.42 -24.85 3.14
N GLY A 220 2.81 -25.57 4.07
CA GLY A 220 3.47 -26.29 5.15
C GLY A 220 4.26 -25.42 6.13
N ILE A 221 4.00 -24.10 6.18
CA ILE A 221 4.80 -23.17 6.99
C ILE A 221 4.77 -23.49 8.49
N SER A 222 3.70 -24.09 8.98
CA SER A 222 3.57 -24.54 10.38
C SER A 222 4.61 -25.58 10.81
N LYS A 223 5.22 -26.29 9.86
CA LYS A 223 6.35 -27.21 10.13
C LYS A 223 7.68 -26.47 10.33
N ARG A 224 7.79 -25.24 9.84
CA ARG A 224 9.02 -24.44 9.81
C ARG A 224 9.01 -23.28 10.80
N ARG A 225 7.83 -22.74 11.13
CA ARG A 225 7.65 -21.51 11.91
C ARG A 225 6.43 -21.62 12.83
N GLY A 226 6.49 -20.93 13.97
CA GLY A 226 5.36 -20.83 14.90
C GLY A 226 4.46 -19.62 14.63
N THR A 227 3.31 -19.57 15.32
CA THR A 227 2.32 -18.49 15.21
C THR A 227 2.92 -17.08 15.40
N GLU A 228 3.80 -16.90 16.39
CA GLU A 228 4.42 -15.60 16.65
C GLU A 228 5.23 -15.08 15.46
N TYR A 229 5.94 -15.96 14.75
CA TYR A 229 6.69 -15.58 13.56
C TYR A 229 5.76 -15.02 12.47
N ILE A 230 4.58 -15.61 12.28
CA ILE A 230 3.61 -15.15 11.28
C ILE A 230 3.03 -13.79 11.68
N ILE A 231 2.61 -13.63 12.94
CA ILE A 231 2.11 -12.35 13.46
C ILE A 231 3.15 -11.24 13.27
N ARG A 232 4.41 -11.51 13.64
CA ARG A 232 5.52 -10.57 13.46
C ARG A 232 5.79 -10.27 12.00
N SER A 233 5.80 -11.27 11.13
CA SER A 233 6.01 -11.07 9.69
C SER A 233 4.94 -10.15 9.09
N ILE A 234 3.68 -10.26 9.55
CA ILE A 234 2.59 -9.40 9.05
C ILE A 234 2.68 -7.98 9.60
N LEU A 235 2.99 -7.82 10.90
CA LEU A 235 2.98 -6.50 11.56
C LEU A 235 4.28 -5.72 11.44
N LEU A 236 5.41 -6.43 11.32
CA LEU A 236 6.78 -5.91 11.30
C LEU A 236 7.59 -6.61 10.18
N PRO A 237 7.18 -6.46 8.90
CA PRO A 237 7.79 -7.20 7.79
C PRO A 237 9.27 -6.88 7.57
N ASP A 238 9.75 -5.74 8.06
CA ASP A 238 11.15 -5.30 7.95
C ASP A 238 12.06 -5.93 9.03
N GLU A 239 11.50 -6.57 10.09
CA GLU A 239 12.28 -7.18 11.19
C GLU A 239 13.07 -8.42 10.74
N TYR A 240 12.50 -9.19 9.81
CA TYR A 240 13.12 -10.38 9.26
C TYR A 240 12.73 -10.57 7.79
N ILE A 241 13.68 -10.31 6.89
CA ILE A 241 13.52 -10.54 5.46
C ILE A 241 14.14 -11.89 5.11
N VAL A 242 13.33 -12.80 4.58
CA VAL A 242 13.78 -14.12 4.14
C VAL A 242 14.80 -13.94 3.02
N GLU A 243 15.91 -14.67 3.11
CA GLU A 243 16.94 -14.69 2.07
C GLU A 243 16.36 -15.04 0.69
N GLY A 244 16.72 -14.26 -0.33
CA GLY A 244 16.19 -14.39 -1.69
C GLY A 244 14.89 -13.62 -1.94
N PHE A 245 14.30 -12.97 -0.93
CA PHE A 245 13.08 -12.16 -1.06
C PHE A 245 13.28 -10.66 -0.75
N GLN A 246 14.53 -10.21 -0.67
CA GLN A 246 14.86 -8.79 -0.58
C GLN A 246 14.47 -8.06 -1.87
N GLN A 247 13.94 -6.84 -1.74
CA GLN A 247 13.90 -5.92 -2.88
C GLN A 247 15.32 -5.46 -3.19
N THR A 248 15.60 -5.25 -4.47
CA THR A 248 16.90 -4.78 -4.95
C THR A 248 16.66 -3.67 -5.96
N SER A 249 17.41 -2.58 -5.80
CA SER A 249 17.57 -1.56 -6.82
C SER A 249 18.81 -1.85 -7.65
N LEU A 250 18.66 -1.90 -8.97
CA LEU A 250 19.76 -2.03 -9.92
C LEU A 250 19.84 -0.78 -10.78
N GLU A 251 21.04 -0.22 -10.92
CA GLU A 251 21.35 0.82 -11.88
C GLU A 251 22.15 0.24 -13.04
N LEU A 252 21.65 0.40 -14.26
CA LEU A 252 22.24 -0.16 -15.46
C LEU A 252 23.05 0.89 -16.24
N LYS A 253 24.02 0.44 -17.05
CA LYS A 253 24.88 1.29 -17.90
C LYS A 253 24.13 2.18 -18.88
N ASN A 254 22.94 1.77 -19.30
CA ASN A 254 22.05 2.57 -20.16
C ASN A 254 21.25 3.64 -19.37
N GLY A 255 21.51 3.82 -18.07
CA GLY A 255 20.80 4.74 -17.19
C GLY A 255 19.49 4.21 -16.62
N GLN A 256 19.05 3.01 -17.02
CA GLN A 256 17.83 2.40 -16.50
C GLN A 256 18.01 2.00 -15.03
N LYS A 257 16.99 2.29 -14.22
CA LYS A 257 16.90 1.80 -12.83
C LYS A 257 15.80 0.78 -12.72
N LEU A 258 16.14 -0.40 -12.21
CA LEU A 258 15.19 -1.48 -11.95
C LEU A 258 15.00 -1.61 -10.45
N PHE A 259 13.76 -1.84 -10.03
CA PHE A 259 13.43 -2.08 -8.62
C PHE A 259 12.50 -3.28 -8.53
N GLY A 260 12.98 -4.35 -7.91
CA GLY A 260 12.30 -5.64 -7.88
C GLY A 260 13.08 -6.67 -7.08
N MET A 261 12.66 -7.93 -7.11
CA MET A 261 13.34 -9.00 -6.37
C MET A 261 14.18 -9.86 -7.29
N ILE A 262 15.39 -10.19 -6.86
CA ILE A 262 16.26 -11.12 -7.57
C ILE A 262 15.69 -12.52 -7.39
N GLN A 263 15.35 -13.19 -8.49
CA GLN A 263 14.83 -14.55 -8.49
C GLN A 263 15.93 -15.58 -8.80
N GLU A 264 16.88 -15.20 -9.64
CA GLU A 264 17.97 -16.05 -10.08
C GLU A 264 19.17 -15.18 -10.41
N GLU A 265 20.34 -15.59 -9.96
CA GLU A 265 21.60 -14.92 -10.27
C GLU A 265 22.65 -15.98 -10.65
N THR A 266 23.30 -15.74 -11.78
CA THR A 266 24.45 -16.51 -12.28
C THR A 266 25.58 -15.52 -12.54
N ASN A 267 26.78 -16.02 -12.87
CA ASN A 267 27.91 -15.15 -13.19
C ASN A 267 27.65 -14.19 -14.38
N GLN A 268 26.72 -14.54 -15.29
CA GLN A 268 26.46 -13.76 -16.51
C GLN A 268 25.13 -13.01 -16.49
N THR A 269 24.14 -13.53 -15.74
CA THR A 269 22.76 -13.05 -15.83
C THR A 269 22.10 -13.01 -14.47
N LEU A 270 21.38 -11.93 -14.22
CA LEU A 270 20.53 -11.70 -13.07
C LEU A 270 19.09 -11.54 -13.57
N LYS A 271 18.15 -12.33 -13.03
CA LYS A 271 16.72 -12.22 -13.30
C LYS A 271 16.05 -11.49 -12.15
N ILE A 272 15.44 -10.35 -12.44
CA ILE A 272 14.73 -9.51 -11.49
C ILE A 272 13.24 -9.50 -11.82
N TYR A 273 12.40 -9.66 -10.80
CA TYR A 273 10.95 -9.56 -10.90
C TYR A 273 10.51 -8.19 -10.36
N LEU A 274 10.04 -7.32 -11.25
CA LEU A 274 9.58 -5.98 -10.89
C LEU A 274 8.23 -6.02 -10.17
N LEU A 275 7.98 -5.01 -9.33
CA LEU A 275 6.68 -4.82 -8.67
C LEU A 275 5.50 -4.64 -9.66
N THR A 276 5.80 -4.35 -10.92
CA THR A 276 4.80 -4.27 -12.00
C THR A 276 4.28 -5.63 -12.46
N GLY A 277 4.90 -6.74 -12.06
CA GLY A 277 4.59 -8.07 -12.62
C GLY A 277 5.64 -8.57 -13.62
N GLU A 278 6.52 -7.70 -14.09
CA GLU A 278 7.44 -8.00 -15.20
C GLU A 278 8.69 -8.75 -14.72
N LYS A 279 9.10 -9.77 -15.48
CA LYS A 279 10.38 -10.46 -15.31
C LYS A 279 11.40 -9.89 -16.29
N ILE A 280 12.45 -9.29 -15.78
CA ILE A 280 13.54 -8.74 -16.59
C ILE A 280 14.81 -9.56 -16.36
N SER A 281 15.50 -9.89 -17.44
CA SER A 281 16.84 -10.50 -17.38
C SER A 281 17.88 -9.45 -17.75
N VAL A 282 18.86 -9.28 -16.86
CA VAL A 282 19.92 -8.28 -16.98
C VAL A 282 21.26 -9.02 -17.03
N ASN A 283 22.13 -8.67 -17.97
CA ASN A 283 23.50 -9.16 -17.95
C ASN A 283 24.26 -8.49 -16.80
N THR A 284 24.95 -9.25 -15.95
CA THR A 284 25.66 -8.74 -14.77
C THR A 284 26.65 -7.63 -15.12
N ASN A 285 27.26 -7.68 -16.32
CA ASN A 285 28.19 -6.65 -16.79
C ASN A 285 27.54 -5.29 -17.13
N GLN A 286 26.20 -5.23 -17.18
CA GLN A 286 25.45 -3.99 -17.38
C GLN A 286 25.13 -3.28 -16.06
N ILE A 287 25.29 -3.96 -14.92
CA ILE A 287 24.96 -3.42 -13.61
C ILE A 287 26.12 -2.53 -13.13
N ILE A 288 25.85 -1.24 -12.93
CA ILE A 288 26.81 -0.29 -12.35
C ILE A 288 26.69 -0.28 -10.82
N LYS A 289 25.46 -0.38 -10.31
CA LYS A 289 25.19 -0.33 -8.87
C LYS A 289 24.06 -1.28 -8.51
N ARG A 290 24.26 -1.97 -7.40
CA ARG A 290 23.25 -2.78 -6.73
C ARG A 290 23.07 -2.24 -5.32
N ASP A 291 21.83 -2.05 -4.91
CA ASP A 291 21.46 -1.67 -3.55
C ASP A 291 20.30 -2.56 -3.11
N ASP A 292 20.61 -3.53 -2.25
CA ASP A 292 19.60 -4.40 -1.66
C ASP A 292 18.84 -3.61 -0.59
N ALA A 293 17.54 -3.50 -0.77
CA ALA A 293 16.68 -2.72 0.10
C ALA A 293 16.77 -3.27 1.52
N LYS A 294 16.98 -2.35 2.46
CA LYS A 294 16.94 -2.65 3.89
C LYS A 294 15.54 -3.01 4.40
N ASN A 295 14.52 -2.85 3.56
CA ASN A 295 13.14 -2.98 3.91
C ASN A 295 12.44 -4.02 3.01
N SER A 296 11.46 -4.70 3.58
CA SER A 296 10.67 -5.76 2.97
C SER A 296 9.71 -5.24 1.89
N SER A 297 9.45 -6.12 0.93
CA SER A 297 8.36 -6.00 -0.06
C SER A 297 6.98 -6.15 0.55
N MET A 298 6.90 -6.87 1.69
CA MET A 298 5.63 -7.12 2.34
C MET A 298 5.08 -5.81 2.91
N PRO A 299 3.79 -5.49 2.68
CA PRO A 299 3.21 -4.23 3.13
C PRO A 299 3.33 -4.03 4.65
N SER A 300 3.99 -2.95 5.07
CA SER A 300 3.99 -2.53 6.48
C SER A 300 2.64 -1.94 6.93
N SER A 301 1.73 -1.72 5.99
CA SER A 301 0.42 -1.11 6.21
C SER A 301 -0.53 -1.98 7.02
N PHE A 302 -0.33 -3.30 7.07
CA PHE A 302 -1.22 -4.21 7.77
C PHE A 302 -1.37 -3.89 9.25
N ALA A 303 -0.33 -3.36 9.90
CA ALA A 303 -0.41 -2.91 11.28
C ALA A 303 -1.38 -1.72 11.49
N HIS A 304 -1.72 -1.00 10.42
CA HIS A 304 -2.61 0.16 10.43
C HIS A 304 -3.99 -0.12 9.82
N THR A 305 -4.10 -1.17 9.00
CA THR A 305 -5.32 -1.49 8.22
C THR A 305 -6.05 -2.74 8.70
N MET A 306 -5.41 -3.55 9.55
CA MET A 306 -5.99 -4.78 10.12
C MET A 306 -6.05 -4.68 11.65
N SER A 307 -7.16 -5.13 12.23
CA SER A 307 -7.32 -5.24 13.68
C SER A 307 -6.54 -6.44 14.24
N ALA A 308 -6.35 -6.50 15.56
CA ALA A 308 -5.75 -7.65 16.23
C ALA A 308 -6.45 -8.98 15.91
N GLN A 309 -7.79 -8.97 15.79
CA GLN A 309 -8.55 -10.17 15.44
C GLN A 309 -8.32 -10.57 13.99
N ASP A 310 -8.21 -9.62 13.07
CA ASP A 310 -7.90 -9.90 11.66
C ASP A 310 -6.54 -10.59 11.51
N ILE A 311 -5.53 -10.08 12.22
CA ILE A 311 -4.19 -10.67 12.24
C ILE A 311 -4.23 -12.08 12.82
N ALA A 312 -4.98 -12.28 13.90
CA ALA A 312 -5.15 -13.60 14.50
C ALA A 312 -5.84 -14.60 13.57
N ASP A 313 -6.91 -14.17 12.90
CA ASP A 313 -7.71 -14.98 11.99
C ASP A 313 -6.90 -15.41 10.77
N VAL A 314 -6.24 -14.47 10.08
CA VAL A 314 -5.38 -14.78 8.92
C VAL A 314 -4.18 -15.64 9.31
N THR A 315 -3.60 -15.39 10.50
CA THR A 315 -2.52 -16.23 11.02
C THR A 315 -3.00 -17.66 11.25
N ALA A 316 -4.15 -17.85 11.89
CA ALA A 316 -4.71 -19.18 12.13
C ALA A 316 -4.96 -19.94 10.82
N TRP A 317 -5.44 -19.26 9.78
CA TRP A 317 -5.62 -19.86 8.46
C TRP A 317 -4.29 -20.23 7.80
N ILE A 318 -3.30 -19.33 7.79
CA ILE A 318 -1.96 -19.60 7.24
C ILE A 318 -1.32 -20.82 7.91
N MET A 319 -1.50 -20.97 9.23
CA MET A 319 -0.94 -22.09 9.99
C MET A 319 -1.57 -23.45 9.64
N GLN A 320 -2.71 -23.49 8.94
CA GLN A 320 -3.34 -24.73 8.45
C GLN A 320 -2.89 -25.15 7.05
N LEU A 321 -2.09 -24.32 6.36
CA LEU A 321 -1.56 -24.67 5.04
C LEU A 321 -0.57 -25.85 5.16
N GLN A 322 -0.80 -26.88 4.35
CA GLN A 322 -0.03 -28.14 4.37
C GLN A 322 1.10 -28.17 3.37
#